data_AF-A0A2E7VFE2-F1
#
_entry.id   AF-A0A2E7VFE2-F1
#
_cell.length_a   1.000
_cell.length_b   1.000
_cell.length_c   1.000
_cell.angle_alpha   90.00
_cell.angle_beta   90.00
_cell.angle_gamma   90.00
#
_symmetry.space_group_name_H-M   'P 1'
#
loop_
_entity.id
_entity.type
_entity.pdbx_description
1 polymer ?
#
loop_
_entity_poly.entity_id
_entity_poly.type
_entity_poly.pdbx_seq_one_letter_code
_entity_poly.pdbx_strand_id
1 'polypeptide(L)' 'MKTELSDEEIDRRIEKFRKVVRYRKITGMVLAAVGLIVLLIGLRTEGGVFLTINGAFCMGYGLFMRWQAVRYEKKF' A
#
# COMPACT_ATOMS: atom_id res chain seq x y z
N MET A 1 -1.25 9.95 35.17
CA MET A 1 0.06 9.27 35.24
C MET A 1 0.31 8.62 33.90
N LYS A 2 1.23 9.14 33.07
CA LYS A 2 1.68 8.44 31.86
C LYS A 2 2.49 7.25 32.38
N THR A 3 1.95 6.04 32.31
CA THR A 3 2.77 4.83 32.46
C THR A 3 3.82 4.90 31.35
N GLU A 4 5.08 5.13 31.71
CA GLU A 4 6.19 4.91 30.79
C GLU A 4 6.08 3.46 30.33
N LEU A 5 5.94 3.27 29.02
CA LEU A 5 5.90 1.94 28.42
C LEU A 5 7.23 1.27 28.74
N SER A 6 7.17 0.02 29.20
CA SER A 6 8.38 -0.80 29.33
C SER A 6 9.05 -0.93 27.95
N ASP A 7 10.38 -0.96 27.91
CA ASP A 7 11.15 -1.14 26.68
C ASP A 7 10.65 -2.35 25.86
N GLU A 8 10.25 -3.45 26.52
CA GLU A 8 9.65 -4.63 25.87
C GLU A 8 8.31 -4.33 25.15
N GLU A 9 7.49 -3.42 25.69
CA GLU A 9 6.23 -3.02 25.07
C GLU A 9 6.48 -2.11 23.86
N ILE A 10 7.53 -1.29 23.92
CA ILE A 10 7.96 -0.43 22.81
C ILE A 10 8.46 -1.31 21.66
N ASP A 11 9.34 -2.27 21.93
CA ASP A 11 9.87 -3.19 20.93
C ASP A 11 8.77 -4.00 20.23
N ARG A 12 7.80 -4.50 21.01
CA ARG A 12 6.64 -5.22 20.47
C ARG A 12 5.80 -4.35 19.54
N ARG A 13 5.64 -3.06 19.85
CA ARG A 13 4.91 -2.11 18.99
C ARG A 13 5.69 -1.81 17.71
N ILE A 14 7.01 -1.65 17.80
CA ILE A 14 7.89 -1.45 16.64
C ILE A 14 7.83 -2.67 15.71
N GLU A 15 7.89 -3.89 16.25
CA GLU A 15 7.81 -5.10 15.44
C GLU A 15 6.45 -5.24 14.73
N LYS A 16 5.34 -4.98 15.43
CA LYS A 16 4.00 -4.95 14.83
C LYS A 16 3.92 -3.90 13.73
N PHE A 17 4.45 -2.71 13.95
CA PHE A 17 4.49 -1.65 12.96
C PHE A 17 5.27 -2.07 11.70
N ARG A 18 6.48 -2.64 11.88
CA ARG A 18 7.30 -3.17 10.77
C ARG A 18 6.58 -4.24 9.97
N LYS A 19 5.87 -5.17 10.64
CA LYS A 19 5.03 -6.17 9.97
C LYS A 19 3.95 -5.51 9.11
N VAL A 20 3.19 -4.57 9.67
CA VAL A 20 2.13 -3.84 8.93
C VAL A 20 2.70 -3.09 7.72
N VAL A 21 3.83 -2.39 7.88
CA VAL A 21 4.49 -1.70 6.77
C VAL A 21 4.90 -2.66 5.67
N ARG A 22 5.46 -3.83 6.03
CA ARG A 22 5.83 -4.87 5.06
C ARG A 22 4.62 -5.40 4.30
N TYR A 23 3.50 -5.66 4.98
CA TYR A 23 2.25 -6.05 4.33
C TYR A 23 1.77 -4.97 3.35
N ARG A 24 1.72 -3.70 3.78
CA ARG A 24 1.31 -2.59 2.89
C ARG A 24 2.21 -2.46 1.66
N LYS A 25 3.51 -2.72 1.78
CA LYS A 25 4.46 -2.75 0.66
C LYS A 25 4.11 -3.83 -0.38
N ILE A 26 3.74 -5.03 0.08
CA ILE A 26 3.38 -6.16 -0.78
C ILE A 26 1.98 -5.94 -1.38
N THR A 27 0.99 -5.62 -0.54
CA THR A 27 -0.39 -5.34 -0.99
C THR A 27 -0.43 -4.19 -1.99
N GLY A 28 0.37 -3.13 -1.78
CA GLY A 28 0.48 -2.02 -2.73
C GLY A 28 0.98 -2.46 -4.10
N MET A 29 1.97 -3.35 -4.17
CA MET A 29 2.45 -3.92 -5.44
C MET A 29 1.40 -4.78 -6.13
N VAL A 30 0.72 -5.64 -5.38
CA VAL A 30 -0.34 -6.50 -5.93
C VAL A 30 -1.49 -5.64 -6.47
N LEU A 31 -1.94 -4.65 -5.70
CA LEU A 31 -2.99 -3.74 -6.13
C LEU A 31 -2.57 -2.92 -7.36
N ALA A 32 -1.30 -2.50 -7.42
CA ALA A 32 -0.78 -1.79 -8.58
C ALA A 32 -0.81 -2.65 -9.85
N ALA A 33 -0.43 -3.92 -9.73
CA ALA A 33 -0.46 -4.87 -10.84
C ALA A 33 -1.89 -5.16 -11.31
N VAL A 34 -2.82 -5.40 -10.37
CA VAL A 34 -4.25 -5.61 -10.70
C VAL A 34 -4.84 -4.36 -11.34
N GLY A 35 -4.56 -3.17 -10.78
CA GLY A 35 -5.00 -1.89 -11.34
C GLY A 35 -4.49 -1.66 -12.77
N LEU A 36 -3.23 -2.01 -13.04
CA LEU A 36 -2.67 -1.95 -14.39
C LEU A 36 -3.40 -2.88 -15.37
N ILE A 37 -3.72 -4.11 -14.97
CA ILE A 37 -4.48 -5.05 -15.81
C ILE A 37 -5.87 -4.48 -16.11
N VAL A 38 -6.58 -3.99 -15.10
CA VAL A 38 -7.92 -3.40 -15.26
C VAL A 38 -7.87 -2.16 -16.15
N LEU A 39 -6.85 -1.33 -16.00
CA LEU A 39 -6.64 -0.14 -16.82
C LEU A 39 -6.44 -0.52 -18.30
N LEU A 40 -5.58 -1.51 -18.58
CA LEU A 40 -5.33 -1.97 -19.95
C LEU A 40 -6.57 -2.58 -20.60
N ILE A 41 -7.40 -3.30 -19.82
CA ILE A 41 -8.69 -3.81 -20.30
C ILE A 41 -9.64 -2.63 -20.59
N GLY A 42 -9.76 -1.67 -19.68
CA GLY A 42 -10.63 -0.50 -19.87
C GLY A 42 -10.29 0.32 -21.11
N LEU A 43 -9.00 0.49 -21.40
CA LEU A 43 -8.51 1.22 -22.58
C LEU A 43 -8.81 0.50 -23.91
N ARG A 44 -9.05 -0.82 -23.88
CA ARG A 44 -9.35 -1.63 -25.08
C ARG A 44 -10.84 -1.89 -25.28
N THR A 45 -11.67 -1.51 -24.32
CA THR A 45 -13.12 -1.74 -24.36
C THR A 45 -13.84 -0.45 -24.75
N GLU A 46 -14.64 -0.48 -25.81
CA GLU A 46 -15.55 0.63 -26.13
C GLU A 46 -16.51 0.90 -24.96
N GLY A 47 -16.60 2.15 -24.51
CA GLY A 47 -17.37 2.51 -23.31
C GLY A 47 -16.70 2.11 -21.98
N GLY A 48 -15.46 1.59 -22.00
CA GLY A 48 -14.70 1.14 -20.83
C GLY A 48 -14.22 2.23 -19.85
N VAL A 49 -14.79 3.44 -19.91
CA VAL A 49 -14.37 4.63 -19.13
C VAL A 49 -14.30 4.32 -17.62
N PHE A 50 -15.30 3.63 -17.08
CA PHE A 50 -15.32 3.23 -15.67
C PHE A 50 -14.18 2.28 -15.31
N LEU A 51 -13.87 1.29 -16.15
CA LEU A 51 -12.74 0.38 -15.92
C LEU A 51 -11.41 1.14 -15.98
N THR A 52 -11.25 2.03 -16.95
CA THR A 52 -10.04 2.86 -17.10
C THR A 52 -9.80 3.70 -15.85
N ILE A 53 -10.82 4.40 -15.36
CA ILE A 53 -10.71 5.23 -14.15
C ILE A 53 -10.36 4.36 -12.94
N ASN A 54 -11.11 3.28 -12.68
CA ASN A 54 -10.85 2.42 -11.53
C ASN A 54 -9.48 1.75 -11.60
N GLY A 55 -9.06 1.29 -12.78
CA GLY A 55 -7.73 0.72 -13.00
C GLY A 55 -6.63 1.73 -12.69
N ALA A 56 -6.76 2.97 -13.17
CA ALA A 56 -5.82 4.05 -12.87
C ALA A 56 -5.78 4.37 -11.36
N PHE A 57 -6.92 4.45 -10.68
CA PHE A 57 -6.98 4.69 -9.23
C PHE A 57 -6.36 3.55 -8.43
N CYS A 58 -6.69 2.29 -8.73
CA CYS A 58 -6.09 1.13 -8.09
C CYS A 58 -4.57 1.09 -8.31
N MET A 59 -4.13 1.38 -9.54
CA MET A 59 -2.71 1.43 -9.88
C MET A 59 -1.98 2.52 -9.09
N GLY A 60 -2.49 3.75 -9.15
CA GLY A 60 -1.92 4.90 -8.45
C GLY A 60 -1.90 4.70 -6.93
N TYR A 61 -2.99 4.19 -6.34
CA TYR A 61 -3.06 3.94 -4.91
C TYR A 61 -2.12 2.80 -4.47
N GLY A 62 -2.00 1.74 -5.27
CA GLY A 62 -1.04 0.66 -5.01
C GLY A 62 0.42 1.16 -4.99
N LEU A 63 0.79 1.99 -5.98
CA LEU A 63 2.10 2.64 -6.03
C LEU A 63 2.32 3.58 -4.83
N PHE A 64 1.30 4.38 -4.47
CA PHE A 64 1.34 5.25 -3.30
C PHE A 64 1.58 4.46 -2.00
N MET A 65 0.89 3.33 -1.81
CA MET A 65 1.10 2.47 -0.64
C MET A 65 2.52 1.92 -0.56
N ARG A 66 3.10 1.50 -1.68
CA ARG A 66 4.51 1.07 -1.71
C ARG A 66 5.45 2.21 -1.38
N TRP A 67 5.27 3.37 -1.99
CA TRP A 67 6.10 4.54 -1.74
C TRP A 67 6.05 4.97 -0.27
N GLN A 68 4.85 5.00 0.31
CA GLN A 68 4.64 5.29 1.72
C GLN A 68 5.35 4.26 2.61
N ALA A 69 5.24 2.97 2.29
CA ALA A 69 5.88 1.91 3.06
C ALA A 69 7.42 1.98 3.01
N VAL A 70 8.01 2.23 1.84
CA VAL A 70 9.47 2.40 1.69
C VAL A 70 9.95 3.65 2.42
N ARG A 71 9.17 4.75 2.40
CA ARG A 71 9.48 5.96 3.19
C ARG A 71 9.50 5.67 4.69
N TYR A 72 8.60 4.83 5.20
CA TYR A 72 8.62 4.43 6.62
C TYR A 72 9.79 3.51 6.94
N GLU A 73 10.13 2.56 6.07
CA GLU A 73 11.27 1.63 6.25
C GLU A 73 12.64 2.35 6.23
N LYS A 74 12.72 3.55 5.64
CA LYS A 74 13.93 4.41 5.73
C LYS A 74 13.98 5.26 6.99
N LYS A 75 12.84 5.46 7.67
CA LYS A 75 12.71 6.35 8.83
C LYS A 75 12.81 5.60 10.16
N PHE A 76 12.71 4.27 10.14
CA PHE A 76 12.70 3.35 11.28
C PHE A 76 13.52 2.10 10.97
#